data_AF-A0A960HXS7-F1
#
_entry.id   AF-A0A960HXS7-F1
#
_cell.length_a   1.000
_cell.length_b   1.000
_cell.length_c   1.000
_cell.angle_alpha   90.00
_cell.angle_beta   90.00
_cell.angle_gamma   90.00
#
_symmetry.space_group_name_H-M   'P 1'
#
loop_
_entity.id
_entity.type
_entity.pdbx_description
1 polymer ?
#
loop_
_entity_poly.entity_id
_entity_poly.type
_entity_poly.pdbx_seq_one_letter_code
_entity_poly.pdbx_strand_id
1 'polypeptide(L)'
;MSGRRVSKKAGRLMTIRFRRIGRGCTWVAERPKRIIVPGPTMAAGGDLPHDLYTFVIEDALGLTYGFWGCVAAGATFKTLGRKRTPQGIAVINHHLRELQTAEVQVNEIYFAWRAREQTSLDQQLDDMLDRWRSLQEGDELVVTWPIPA
;
A
#
# COMPACT_ATOMS: atom_id res chain seq x y z
N MET A 1 -40.99 11.50 13.35
CA MET A 1 -40.30 10.25 12.95
C MET A 1 -38.80 10.53 12.97
N SER A 2 -38.08 9.93 13.93
CA SER A 2 -36.65 10.17 14.17
C SER A 2 -35.82 9.41 13.13
N GLY A 3 -35.12 10.14 12.26
CA GLY A 3 -34.15 9.58 11.32
C GLY A 3 -32.91 9.12 12.08
N ARG A 4 -32.80 7.82 12.31
CA ARG A 4 -31.59 7.17 12.83
C ARG A 4 -30.47 7.38 11.81
N ARG A 5 -29.59 8.37 12.05
CA ARG A 5 -28.29 8.47 11.36
C ARG A 5 -27.56 7.15 11.59
N VAL A 6 -27.41 6.35 10.54
CA VAL A 6 -26.46 5.25 10.52
C VAL A 6 -25.08 5.89 10.60
N SER A 7 -24.51 5.94 11.80
CA SER A 7 -23.14 6.35 12.00
C SER A 7 -22.27 5.33 11.27
N LYS A 8 -21.73 5.68 10.09
CA LYS A 8 -20.59 4.95 9.53
C LYS A 8 -19.53 4.93 10.64
N LYS A 9 -19.20 3.76 11.19
CA LYS A 9 -18.04 3.63 12.08
C LYS A 9 -16.86 4.23 11.32
N ALA A 10 -16.21 5.24 11.89
CA ALA A 10 -14.95 5.74 11.33
C ALA A 10 -14.01 4.53 11.26
N GLY A 11 -13.70 4.07 10.06
CA GLY A 11 -12.77 2.97 9.84
C GLY A 11 -11.43 3.35 10.47
N ARG A 12 -10.79 2.40 11.16
CA ARG A 12 -9.43 2.64 11.65
C ARG A 12 -8.52 2.75 10.43
N LEU A 13 -7.65 3.75 10.40
CA LEU A 13 -6.73 3.97 9.28
C LEU A 13 -5.29 3.62 9.69
N MET A 14 -4.53 3.13 8.73
CA MET A 14 -3.07 3.00 8.80
C MET A 14 -2.46 4.11 7.94
N THR A 15 -1.55 4.90 8.49
CA THR A 15 -0.83 5.95 7.74
C THR A 15 0.47 5.37 7.21
N ILE A 16 0.77 5.58 5.94
CA ILE A 16 2.00 5.12 5.30
C ILE A 16 2.75 6.35 4.82
N ARG A 17 4.03 6.44 5.18
CA ARG A 17 4.92 7.52 4.77
C ARG A 17 6.00 6.92 3.89
N PHE A 18 6.01 7.29 2.62
CA PHE A 18 7.07 6.96 1.67
C PHE A 18 8.07 8.11 1.65
N ARG A 19 9.33 7.84 1.95
CA ARG A 19 10.41 8.83 1.94
C ARG A 19 11.31 8.60 0.73
N ARG A 20 11.64 9.68 0.02
CA ARG A 20 12.61 9.65 -1.07
C ARG A 20 14.03 9.69 -0.51
N ILE A 21 14.88 8.76 -0.94
CA ILE A 21 16.29 8.67 -0.53
C ILE A 21 17.20 8.50 -1.76
N GLY A 22 17.80 9.59 -2.25
CA GLY A 22 18.49 9.60 -3.54
C GLY A 22 17.63 9.04 -4.68
N ARG A 23 18.08 7.95 -5.31
CA ARG A 23 17.33 7.18 -6.34
C ARG A 23 16.54 6.01 -5.76
N GLY A 24 16.19 6.08 -4.48
CA GLY A 24 15.52 5.04 -3.72
C GLY A 24 14.31 5.57 -2.94
N CYS A 25 13.60 4.64 -2.34
CA CYS A 25 12.47 4.90 -1.48
C CYS A 25 12.52 3.98 -0.26
N THR A 26 12.20 4.52 0.91
CA THR A 26 11.83 3.73 2.09
C THR A 26 10.40 4.07 2.47
N TRP A 27 9.74 3.21 3.24
CA TRP A 27 8.46 3.59 3.84
C TRP A 27 8.29 3.06 5.24
N VAL A 28 7.41 3.72 5.98
CA VAL A 28 6.98 3.32 7.31
C VAL A 28 5.45 3.39 7.38
N ALA A 29 4.83 2.28 7.79
CA ALA A 29 3.41 2.25 8.08
C ALA A 29 3.17 2.36 9.60
N GLU A 30 2.31 3.27 10.00
CA GLU A 30 1.85 3.47 11.36
C GLU A 30 0.41 2.98 11.49
N ARG A 31 0.25 1.85 12.18
CA ARG A 31 -1.06 1.32 12.55
C ARG A 31 -1.56 1.97 13.85
N PRO A 32 -2.88 1.94 14.12
CA PRO A 32 -3.45 2.41 15.37
C PRO A 32 -2.74 1.83 16.59
N LYS A 33 -2.74 2.60 17.69
CA LYS A 33 -1.92 2.32 18.88
C LYS A 33 -0.40 2.44 18.61
N ARG A 34 -0.01 3.25 17.61
CA ARG A 34 1.39 3.59 17.27
C ARG A 34 2.26 2.37 16.95
N ILE A 35 1.67 1.35 16.32
CA ILE A 35 2.43 0.17 15.90
C ILE A 35 3.12 0.52 14.58
N ILE A 36 4.45 0.65 14.63
CA ILE A 36 5.29 1.02 13.50
C ILE A 36 5.75 -0.21 12.72
N VAL A 37 5.54 -0.23 11.42
CA VAL A 37 5.96 -1.29 10.49
C VAL A 37 6.90 -0.68 9.44
N PRO A 38 8.22 -0.90 9.55
CA PRO A 38 9.16 -0.50 8.51
C PRO A 38 9.05 -1.41 7.28
N GLY A 39 9.04 -0.78 6.11
CA GLY A 39 9.22 -1.43 4.82
C GLY A 39 10.69 -1.64 4.46
N PRO A 40 10.94 -2.34 3.34
CA PRO A 40 12.28 -2.42 2.77
C PRO A 40 12.70 -1.09 2.13
N THR A 41 14.01 -0.95 1.88
CA THR A 41 14.53 0.03 0.93
C THR A 41 14.35 -0.50 -0.49
N MET A 42 13.82 0.31 -1.39
CA MET A 42 13.58 -0.05 -2.79
C MET A 42 14.23 0.97 -3.72
N ALA A 43 14.55 0.53 -4.93
CA ALA A 43 14.88 1.46 -6.00
C ALA A 43 13.64 2.30 -6.36
N ALA A 44 13.85 3.59 -6.55
CA ALA A 44 12.84 4.55 -6.97
C ALA A 44 13.50 5.50 -7.98
N GLY A 45 13.48 5.07 -9.24
CA GLY A 45 14.04 5.82 -10.36
C GLY A 45 13.06 6.86 -10.89
N GLY A 46 12.92 6.91 -12.21
CA GLY A 46 11.92 7.77 -12.88
C GLY A 46 10.48 7.27 -12.78
N ASP A 47 10.28 6.04 -12.28
CA ASP A 47 8.99 5.37 -12.12
C ASP A 47 8.54 5.35 -10.64
N LEU A 48 7.32 4.87 -10.40
CA LEU A 48 6.81 4.64 -9.05
C LEU A 48 7.61 3.52 -8.33
N PRO A 49 7.95 3.68 -7.03
CA PRO A 49 8.44 2.58 -6.20
C PRO A 49 7.43 1.41 -6.14
N HIS A 50 7.93 0.18 -6.02
CA HIS A 50 7.11 -1.04 -5.99
C HIS A 50 5.91 -0.95 -5.04
N ASP A 51 6.17 -0.79 -3.74
CA ASP A 51 5.07 -0.79 -2.77
C ASP A 51 4.15 0.44 -2.92
N LEU A 52 4.58 1.51 -3.60
CA LEU A 52 3.75 2.69 -3.88
C LEU A 52 2.79 2.44 -5.04
N TYR A 53 3.20 1.82 -6.15
CA TYR A 53 2.24 1.45 -7.19
C TYR A 53 1.31 0.33 -6.72
N THR A 54 1.80 -0.61 -5.88
CA THR A 54 0.96 -1.61 -5.23
C THR A 54 -0.12 -0.93 -4.37
N PHE A 55 0.24 0.13 -3.63
CA PHE A 55 -0.74 0.92 -2.88
C PHE A 55 -1.82 1.48 -3.80
N VAL A 56 -1.43 2.19 -4.87
CA VAL A 56 -2.38 2.87 -5.77
C VAL A 56 -3.35 1.88 -6.41
N ILE A 57 -2.82 0.76 -6.91
CA ILE A 57 -3.62 -0.23 -7.63
C ILE A 57 -4.54 -0.99 -6.68
N GLU A 58 -4.04 -1.45 -5.53
CA GLU A 58 -4.88 -2.14 -4.55
C GLU A 58 -5.99 -1.24 -4.01
N ASP A 59 -5.71 0.04 -3.73
CA ASP A 59 -6.71 1.02 -3.26
C ASP A 59 -7.77 1.27 -4.33
N ALA A 60 -7.34 1.54 -5.57
CA ALA A 60 -8.26 1.84 -6.68
C ALA A 60 -9.14 0.65 -7.07
N LEU A 61 -8.65 -0.58 -6.93
CA LEU A 61 -9.42 -1.81 -7.15
C LEU A 61 -10.24 -2.24 -5.92
N GLY A 62 -10.05 -1.60 -4.76
CA GLY A 62 -10.73 -1.99 -3.51
C GLY A 62 -10.29 -3.35 -2.96
N LEU A 63 -9.05 -3.77 -3.22
CA LEU A 63 -8.53 -5.06 -2.78
C LEU A 63 -8.31 -5.07 -1.27
N THR A 64 -9.13 -5.84 -0.55
CA THR A 64 -9.12 -5.82 0.93
C THR A 64 -7.92 -6.53 1.54
N TYR A 65 -7.45 -7.62 0.93
CA TYR A 65 -6.36 -8.46 1.43
C TYR A 65 -5.25 -8.71 0.39
N GLY A 66 -4.89 -7.64 -0.33
CA GLY A 66 -3.58 -7.55 -0.98
C GLY A 66 -2.45 -7.30 0.04
N PHE A 67 -1.30 -6.83 -0.43
CA PHE A 67 -0.15 -6.54 0.42
C PHE A 67 -0.50 -5.56 1.55
N TRP A 68 -1.11 -4.41 1.23
CA TRP A 68 -1.39 -3.36 2.23
C TRP A 68 -2.49 -3.75 3.20
N GLY A 69 -3.49 -4.48 2.71
CA GLY A 69 -4.52 -5.11 3.53
C GLY A 69 -3.94 -6.07 4.57
N CYS A 70 -3.03 -6.95 4.14
CA CYS A 70 -2.33 -7.86 5.04
C CYS A 70 -1.42 -7.12 6.03
N VAL A 71 -0.67 -6.09 5.61
CA VAL A 71 0.13 -5.26 6.52
C VAL A 71 -0.78 -4.60 7.58
N ALA A 72 -1.92 -4.06 7.18
CA ALA A 72 -2.92 -3.46 8.07
C ALA A 72 -3.50 -4.47 9.09
N ALA A 73 -3.77 -5.70 8.64
CA ALA A 73 -4.21 -6.81 9.46
C ALA A 73 -3.10 -7.36 10.40
N GLY A 74 -1.84 -7.00 10.16
CA GLY A 74 -0.70 -7.36 11.00
C GLY A 74 0.14 -8.52 10.50
N ALA A 75 0.11 -8.78 9.19
CA ALA A 75 1.05 -9.68 8.53
C ALA A 75 2.50 -9.29 8.83
N THR A 76 3.37 -10.30 8.96
CA THR A 76 4.81 -10.11 9.14
C THR A 76 5.55 -10.85 8.02
N PHE A 77 5.66 -10.20 6.86
CA PHE A 77 6.42 -10.70 5.71
C PHE A 77 7.93 -10.72 6.02
N LYS A 78 8.69 -11.56 5.32
CA LYS A 78 10.14 -11.69 5.51
C LYS A 78 10.91 -10.41 5.17
N THR A 79 10.39 -9.64 4.23
CA THR A 79 11.00 -8.40 3.71
C THR A 79 10.77 -7.19 4.61
N LEU A 80 9.86 -7.30 5.58
CA LEU A 80 9.63 -6.23 6.54
C LEU A 80 10.72 -6.23 7.61
N GLY A 81 11.11 -5.04 8.08
CA GLY A 81 12.10 -4.87 9.14
C GLY A 81 11.63 -5.29 10.54
N ARG A 82 10.67 -6.23 10.65
CA ARG A 82 10.14 -6.75 11.92
C ARG A 82 10.30 -8.26 12.02
N LYS A 83 10.49 -8.74 13.25
CA LYS A 83 10.46 -10.18 13.55
C LYS A 83 9.12 -10.79 13.11
N ARG A 84 9.20 -11.90 12.39
CA ARG A 84 8.01 -12.69 12.04
C ARG A 84 7.35 -13.24 13.30
N THR A 85 6.03 -13.14 13.37
CA THR A 85 5.23 -13.65 14.50
C THR A 85 4.31 -14.77 14.02
N PRO A 86 3.96 -15.76 14.86
CA PRO A 86 2.97 -16.78 14.49
C PRO A 86 1.64 -16.16 14.03
N GLN A 87 1.18 -15.10 14.69
CA GLN A 87 -0.04 -14.38 14.34
C GLN A 87 0.07 -13.70 12.98
N GLY A 88 1.18 -13.00 12.71
CA GLY A 88 1.41 -12.36 11.42
C GLY A 88 1.59 -13.35 10.27
N ILE A 89 2.14 -14.54 10.54
CA ILE A 89 2.19 -15.63 9.56
C ILE A 89 0.79 -16.20 9.30
N ALA A 90 -0.04 -16.34 10.34
CA ALA A 90 -1.41 -16.81 10.19
C ALA A 90 -2.24 -15.87 9.30
N VAL A 91 -2.06 -14.54 9.39
CA VAL A 91 -2.69 -13.57 8.47
C VAL A 91 -2.30 -13.87 7.01
N ILE A 92 -1.01 -14.06 6.74
CA ILE A 92 -0.52 -14.35 5.38
C ILE A 92 -1.11 -15.66 4.86
N ASN A 93 -1.10 -16.72 5.68
CA ASN A 93 -1.62 -18.02 5.27
C ASN A 93 -3.13 -18.00 5.04
N HIS A 94 -3.88 -17.25 5.85
CA HIS A 94 -5.32 -17.15 5.71
C HIS A 94 -5.74 -16.47 4.40
N HIS A 95 -4.99 -15.46 3.96
CA HIS A 95 -5.27 -14.66 2.77
C HIS A 95 -4.32 -14.93 1.60
N LEU A 96 -3.68 -16.12 1.57
CA LEU A 96 -2.64 -16.41 0.59
C LEU A 96 -3.16 -16.31 -0.85
N ARG A 97 -4.41 -16.74 -1.09
CA ARG A 97 -5.02 -16.68 -2.43
C ARG A 97 -5.27 -15.25 -2.84
N GLU A 98 -5.86 -14.43 -1.97
CA GLU A 98 -6.13 -13.02 -2.23
C GLU A 98 -4.83 -12.24 -2.47
N LEU A 99 -3.76 -12.53 -1.70
CA LEU A 99 -2.43 -11.96 -1.91
C LEU A 99 -1.87 -12.30 -3.29
N GLN A 100 -1.96 -13.57 -3.70
CA GLN A 100 -1.47 -14.01 -5.02
C GLN A 100 -2.27 -13.39 -6.17
N THR A 101 -3.59 -13.34 -6.03
CA THR A 101 -4.45 -12.70 -7.03
C THR A 101 -4.15 -11.20 -7.13
N ALA A 102 -4.01 -10.50 -5.99
CA ALA A 102 -3.65 -9.09 -5.96
C ALA A 102 -2.29 -8.84 -6.63
N GLU A 103 -1.27 -9.66 -6.32
CA GLU A 103 0.06 -9.54 -6.92
C GLU A 103 0.03 -9.69 -8.44
N VAL A 104 -0.76 -10.64 -8.97
CA VAL A 104 -0.95 -10.79 -10.42
C VAL A 104 -1.60 -9.56 -11.02
N GLN A 105 -2.72 -9.10 -10.46
CA GLN A 105 -3.46 -7.93 -10.98
C GLN A 105 -2.62 -6.64 -10.92
N VAL A 106 -1.89 -6.44 -9.83
CA VAL A 106 -0.98 -5.29 -9.66
C VAL A 106 0.10 -5.30 -10.73
N ASN A 107 0.75 -6.44 -10.95
CA ASN A 107 1.79 -6.55 -11.98
C ASN A 107 1.23 -6.34 -13.38
N GLU A 108 0.11 -6.97 -13.72
CA GLU A 108 -0.53 -6.81 -15.03
C GLU A 108 -0.84 -5.34 -15.34
N ILE A 109 -1.49 -4.64 -14.41
CA ILE A 109 -1.86 -3.24 -14.60
C ILE A 109 -0.62 -2.35 -14.65
N TYR A 110 0.31 -2.52 -13.72
CA TYR A 110 1.50 -1.67 -13.66
C TYR A 110 2.35 -1.81 -14.93
N PHE A 111 2.56 -3.03 -15.43
CA PHE A 111 3.36 -3.24 -16.63
C PHE A 111 2.65 -2.74 -17.90
N ALA A 112 1.33 -2.88 -18.01
CA ALA A 112 0.55 -2.28 -19.09
C ALA A 112 0.68 -0.75 -19.10
N TRP A 113 0.44 -0.11 -17.95
CA TRP A 113 0.58 1.35 -17.80
C TRP A 113 2.01 1.82 -18.13
N ARG A 114 3.03 1.11 -17.63
CA ARG A 114 4.44 1.43 -17.91
C ARG A 114 4.79 1.26 -19.40
N ALA A 115 4.15 0.32 -20.08
CA ALA A 115 4.27 0.14 -21.53
C ALA A 115 3.46 1.16 -22.35
N ARG A 116 2.76 2.10 -21.70
CA ARG A 116 1.84 3.07 -22.31
C ARG A 116 0.64 2.41 -23.00
N GLU A 117 0.28 1.22 -22.58
CA GLU A 117 -0.99 0.59 -22.92
C GLU A 117 -2.10 1.20 -22.06
N GLN A 118 -3.31 1.30 -22.61
CA GLN A 118 -4.43 1.89 -21.89
C GLN A 118 -4.87 0.97 -20.75
N THR A 119 -4.97 1.51 -19.54
CA THR A 119 -5.51 0.80 -18.38
C THR A 119 -6.70 1.55 -17.79
N SER A 120 -7.50 0.87 -16.96
CA SER A 120 -8.56 1.54 -16.20
C SER A 120 -8.04 2.46 -15.09
N LEU A 121 -6.73 2.42 -14.79
CA LEU A 121 -6.09 3.11 -13.66
C LEU A 121 -5.04 4.15 -14.09
N ASP A 122 -5.01 4.53 -15.37
CA ASP A 122 -4.00 5.46 -15.91
C ASP A 122 -3.93 6.77 -15.11
N GLN A 123 -5.09 7.38 -14.84
CA GLN A 123 -5.17 8.65 -14.10
C GLN A 123 -4.60 8.52 -12.68
N GLN A 124 -4.95 7.45 -11.96
CA GLN A 124 -4.52 7.25 -10.58
C GLN A 124 -2.99 7.03 -10.50
N LEU A 125 -2.43 6.30 -11.46
CA LEU A 125 -1.00 6.05 -11.55
C LEU A 125 -0.23 7.30 -11.98
N ASP A 126 -0.73 8.05 -12.95
CA ASP A 126 -0.13 9.31 -13.40
C ASP A 126 -0.15 10.37 -12.29
N ASP A 127 -1.28 10.55 -11.60
CA ASP A 127 -1.40 11.47 -10.47
C ASP A 127 -0.41 11.12 -9.33
N MET A 128 -0.26 9.83 -9.03
CA MET A 128 0.71 9.39 -8.02
C MET A 128 2.15 9.58 -8.50
N LEU A 129 2.42 9.35 -9.78
CA LEU A 129 3.75 9.56 -10.35
C LEU A 129 4.14 11.04 -10.27
N ASP A 130 3.23 11.95 -10.57
CA ASP A 130 3.48 13.39 -10.47
C ASP A 130 3.74 13.81 -9.02
N ARG A 131 2.93 13.30 -8.07
CA ARG A 131 3.18 13.51 -6.63
C ARG A 131 4.56 12.99 -6.21
N TRP A 132 4.93 11.78 -6.63
CA TRP A 132 6.23 11.18 -6.32
C TRP A 132 7.39 11.97 -6.93
N ARG A 133 7.26 12.41 -8.18
CA ARG A 133 8.30 13.17 -8.88
C ARG A 133 8.51 14.56 -8.29
N SER A 134 7.48 15.15 -7.70
CA SER A 134 7.56 16.47 -7.05
C SER A 134 8.40 16.48 -5.76
N LEU A 135 8.64 15.30 -5.16
CA LEU A 135 9.43 15.18 -3.93
C LEU A 135 10.93 15.44 -4.17
N GLN A 136 11.57 16.20 -3.29
CA GLN A 136 13.02 16.25 -3.18
C GLN A 136 13.57 15.08 -2.36
N GLU A 137 14.88 14.89 -2.34
CA GLU A 137 15.50 13.93 -1.43
C GLU A 137 15.21 14.31 0.02
N GLY A 138 14.78 13.34 0.83
CA GLY A 138 14.38 13.55 2.23
C GLY A 138 12.89 13.83 2.41
N ASP A 139 12.18 14.28 1.37
CA ASP A 139 10.74 14.54 1.43
C ASP A 139 9.92 13.25 1.58
N GLU A 140 8.71 13.41 2.11
CA GLU A 140 7.77 12.33 2.34
C GLU A 140 6.45 12.53 1.60
N LEU A 141 5.98 11.44 1.00
CA LEU A 141 4.62 11.30 0.50
C LEU A 141 3.82 10.46 1.49
N VAL A 142 2.71 11.03 1.96
CA VAL A 142 1.84 10.40 2.95
C VAL A 142 0.56 9.92 2.30
N VAL A 143 0.18 8.68 2.57
CA VAL A 143 -1.09 8.06 2.17
C VAL A 143 -1.72 7.32 3.35
N THR A 144 -2.99 6.96 3.22
CA THR A 144 -3.73 6.25 4.26
C THR A 144 -4.42 5.02 3.69
N TRP A 145 -4.38 3.92 4.43
CA TRP A 145 -5.02 2.66 4.08
C TRP A 145 -6.11 2.29 5.11
N PRO A 146 -7.31 1.85 4.69
CA PRO A 146 -8.34 1.40 5.62
C PRO A 146 -7.97 0.07 6.27
N ILE A 147 -8.14 -0.04 7.59
CA ILE A 147 -7.87 -1.29 8.31
C ILE A 147 -9.12 -2.17 8.21
N PRO A 148 -9.00 -3.41 7.68
CA PRO A 148 -10.10 -4.37 7.63
C PRO A 148 -10.66 -4.60 9.03
N ALA A 149 -11.99 -4.74 9.11
CA ALA A 149 -12.73 -4.90 10.37
C ALA A 149 -12.40 -6.21 11.08
#